data_AF-A0A1G0M854-F1
#
_entry.id   AF-A0A1G0M854-F1
#
_cell.length_a   1.000
_cell.length_b   1.000
_cell.length_c   1.000
_cell.angle_alpha   90.00
_cell.angle_beta   90.00
_cell.angle_gamma   90.00
#
_symmetry.space_group_name_H-M   'P 1'
#
loop_
_entity.id
_entity.type
_entity.pdbx_description
1 polymer ?
#
loop_
_entity_poly.entity_id
_entity_poly.type
_entity_poly.pdbx_seq_one_letter_code
_entity_poly.pdbx_strand_id
1 'polypeptide(L)'
;MRIDRLYIKNFKGFTERTLDFHPSFNLIVGDNGEGKTSVLDALSVAVGSWFLGISGYKSRVIQLDEAHIKTRFLDKKFEPTPQYPVVISAHGCVQGMEMDWTRSVENVGRSTTYKGALNIKAMAESVAEAVMHGEPVTLPVISYYGAGRLWQEPRDMGTQDANLKKLRLAPQDFANDKEVDDSKTFSSRLVGYRFSTDPRCSPRDLIKWMRHERRIELDEEIKSTGFRLVLDAIKICLPGHEKVRYSIRNHSLMLDIPDRGIVAFNNLSDGYRNIVAMVGDLAYKISQLNPHLENKALKETPGVVLIDELDLHLHPKWQRLVIEALRRTFPKIQFFCTTHSPFLIQTLRTSEELVMLEGRPTDELNNLGIEAIAAGIMGVPDTETSPRYMKMLNDARAYLAELDEAAKAPKDRLAEYERQLAAHIAPYPDNPAFQAVLEAEKKYKLGK
;
A
#
# COMPACT_ATOMS: atom_id res chain seq x y z
N MET A 1 18.23 8.90 -0.46
CA MET A 1 18.38 7.45 -0.65
C MET A 1 17.46 7.04 -1.77
N ARG A 2 17.94 6.19 -2.67
CA ARG A 2 17.23 5.58 -3.80
C ARG A 2 17.73 4.14 -3.96
N ILE A 3 16.86 3.23 -4.34
CA ILE A 3 17.18 1.83 -4.65
C ILE A 3 16.88 1.62 -6.13
N ASP A 4 17.90 1.25 -6.90
CA ASP A 4 17.79 1.04 -8.34
C ASP A 4 17.62 -0.44 -8.67
N ARG A 5 18.19 -1.33 -7.85
CA ARG A 5 18.06 -2.78 -8.00
C ARG A 5 17.99 -3.49 -6.66
N LEU A 6 17.20 -4.56 -6.60
CA LEU A 6 17.12 -5.48 -5.48
C LEU A 6 17.32 -6.93 -5.95
N TYR A 7 18.24 -7.62 -5.30
CA TYR A 7 18.48 -9.05 -5.44
C TYR A 7 18.03 -9.77 -4.18
N ILE A 8 17.22 -10.82 -4.37
CA ILE A 8 16.60 -11.63 -3.31
C ILE A 8 16.99 -13.09 -3.54
N LYS A 9 17.44 -13.78 -2.49
CA LYS A 9 17.71 -15.23 -2.50
C LYS A 9 17.14 -15.90 -1.25
N ASN A 10 16.44 -17.02 -1.46
CA ASN A 10 15.85 -17.86 -0.41
C ASN A 10 15.01 -17.07 0.62
N PHE A 11 14.22 -16.09 0.18
CA PHE A 11 13.41 -15.24 1.05
C PHE A 11 11.92 -15.39 0.72
N LYS A 12 11.14 -15.85 1.71
CA LYS A 12 9.70 -16.12 1.60
C LYS A 12 9.35 -16.95 0.36
N GLY A 13 8.58 -16.40 -0.58
CA GLY A 13 8.20 -17.08 -1.82
C GLY A 13 9.34 -17.23 -2.85
N PHE A 14 10.46 -16.52 -2.67
CA PHE A 14 11.50 -16.42 -3.69
C PHE A 14 12.69 -17.35 -3.42
N THR A 15 13.02 -18.19 -4.41
CA THR A 15 14.29 -18.92 -4.47
C THR A 15 15.43 -17.98 -4.88
N GLU A 16 15.25 -17.27 -5.99
CA GLU A 16 16.18 -16.25 -6.49
C GLU A 16 15.42 -15.28 -7.41
N ARG A 17 15.56 -13.97 -7.19
CA ARG A 17 14.92 -12.95 -8.02
C ARG A 17 15.75 -11.67 -8.03
N THR A 18 15.85 -11.03 -9.19
CA THR A 18 16.39 -9.68 -9.34
C THR A 18 15.30 -8.78 -9.89
N LEU A 19 15.15 -7.59 -9.32
CA LEU A 19 14.19 -6.57 -9.73
C LEU A 19 14.93 -5.25 -9.91
N ASP A 20 14.70 -4.59 -11.04
CA ASP A 20 15.15 -3.23 -11.32
C ASP A 20 13.98 -2.25 -11.10
N PHE A 21 14.28 -1.03 -10.71
CA PHE A 21 13.29 -0.06 -10.25
C PHE A 21 13.44 1.30 -10.91
N HIS A 22 12.30 1.93 -11.19
CA HIS A 22 12.22 3.30 -11.62
C HIS A 22 12.60 4.25 -10.46
N PRO A 23 13.32 5.36 -10.73
CA PRO A 23 13.84 6.25 -9.69
C PRO A 23 12.77 7.03 -8.91
N SER A 24 11.53 7.10 -9.40
CA SER A 24 10.45 7.88 -8.77
C SER A 24 9.34 7.03 -8.17
N PHE A 25 8.75 6.11 -8.93
CA PHE A 25 7.56 5.38 -8.51
C PHE A 25 7.58 3.96 -9.07
N ASN A 26 7.28 2.98 -8.22
CA ASN A 26 7.30 1.56 -8.54
C ASN A 26 6.01 0.93 -8.01
N LEU A 27 5.13 0.49 -8.91
CA LEU A 27 3.91 -0.22 -8.60
C LEU A 27 4.11 -1.71 -8.86
N ILE A 28 4.12 -2.50 -7.79
CA ILE A 28 4.33 -3.94 -7.80
C ILE A 28 2.99 -4.65 -7.94
N VAL A 29 2.86 -5.45 -8.99
CA VAL A 29 1.65 -6.21 -9.31
C VAL A 29 1.97 -7.69 -9.53
N GLY A 30 0.97 -8.52 -9.29
CA GLY A 30 1.04 -9.98 -9.42
C GLY A 30 -0.14 -10.62 -8.71
N ASP A 31 -0.35 -11.90 -8.95
CA ASP A 31 -1.48 -12.63 -8.40
C ASP A 31 -1.40 -12.79 -6.87
N ASN A 32 -2.49 -13.25 -6.27
CA ASN A 32 -2.55 -13.53 -4.84
C ASN A 32 -1.56 -14.64 -4.47
N GLY A 33 -0.64 -14.34 -3.55
CA GLY A 33 0.37 -15.30 -3.09
C GLY A 33 1.73 -15.20 -3.78
N GLU A 34 1.86 -14.42 -4.86
CA GLU A 34 3.10 -14.29 -5.64
C GLU A 34 4.23 -13.50 -4.94
N GLY A 35 3.97 -12.98 -3.73
CA GLY A 35 5.01 -12.35 -2.93
C GLY A 35 5.18 -10.85 -3.14
N LYS A 36 4.13 -10.12 -3.54
CA LYS A 36 4.11 -8.63 -3.55
C LYS A 36 4.59 -8.04 -2.22
N THR A 37 3.94 -8.45 -1.11
CA THR A 37 4.36 -8.08 0.25
C THR A 37 5.77 -8.59 0.57
N SER A 38 6.17 -9.76 0.06
CA SER A 38 7.53 -10.29 0.22
C SER A 38 8.60 -9.39 -0.40
N VAL A 39 8.32 -8.75 -1.55
CA VAL A 39 9.23 -7.77 -2.15
C VAL A 39 9.35 -6.53 -1.25
N LEU A 40 8.22 -6.01 -0.74
CA LEU A 40 8.24 -4.89 0.20
C LEU A 40 8.99 -5.23 1.50
N ASP A 41 8.82 -6.44 2.02
CA ASP A 41 9.55 -6.89 3.21
C ASP A 41 11.05 -7.01 2.95
N ALA A 42 11.46 -7.50 1.76
CA ALA A 42 12.86 -7.51 1.36
C ALA A 42 13.44 -6.09 1.23
N LEU A 43 12.70 -5.16 0.61
CA LEU A 43 13.05 -3.74 0.56
C LEU A 43 13.16 -3.14 1.98
N SER A 44 12.27 -3.53 2.90
CA SER A 44 12.30 -3.07 4.30
C SER A 44 13.58 -3.48 5.02
N VAL A 45 14.12 -4.68 4.74
CA VAL A 45 15.43 -5.14 5.24
C VAL A 45 16.56 -4.33 4.58
N ALA A 46 16.47 -4.08 3.28
CA ALA A 46 17.47 -3.31 2.54
C ALA A 46 17.58 -1.87 3.10
N VAL A 47 16.48 -1.11 3.15
CA VAL A 47 16.46 0.24 3.75
C VAL A 47 16.76 0.22 5.24
N GLY A 48 16.42 -0.89 5.91
CA GLY A 48 16.76 -1.14 7.31
C GLY A 48 18.26 -1.06 7.61
N SER A 49 19.11 -1.23 6.61
CA SER A 49 20.57 -1.11 6.74
C SER A 49 21.04 0.31 7.06
N TRP A 50 20.26 1.34 6.72
CA TRP A 50 20.50 2.72 7.15
C TRP A 50 20.53 2.84 8.67
N PHE A 51 19.58 2.19 9.36
CA PHE A 51 19.46 2.23 10.82
C PHE A 51 20.55 1.46 11.57
N LEU A 52 21.47 0.78 10.88
CA LEU A 52 22.66 0.21 11.52
C LEU A 52 23.62 1.30 12.03
N GLY A 53 23.59 2.50 11.41
CA GLY A 53 24.42 3.63 11.79
C GLY A 53 23.69 4.72 12.56
N ILE A 54 22.39 4.56 12.82
CA ILE A 54 21.59 5.55 13.59
C ILE A 54 21.25 4.96 14.95
N SER A 55 22.00 5.37 15.98
CA SER A 55 21.80 4.93 17.36
C SER A 55 20.38 5.22 17.87
N GLY A 56 19.80 4.26 18.60
CA GLY A 56 18.45 4.38 19.20
C GLY A 56 17.30 3.93 18.30
N TYR A 57 17.54 3.63 17.02
CA TYR A 57 16.53 3.17 16.08
C TYR A 57 16.78 1.72 15.67
N LYS A 58 15.72 0.91 15.65
CA LYS A 58 15.84 -0.53 15.35
C LYS A 58 16.00 -0.74 13.85
N SER A 59 17.10 -1.39 13.46
CA SER A 59 17.27 -1.93 12.10
C SER A 59 16.37 -3.15 11.89
N ARG A 60 15.72 -3.22 10.73
CA ARG A 60 15.00 -4.42 10.29
C ARG A 60 16.01 -5.56 10.05
N VAL A 61 15.80 -6.68 10.75
CA VAL A 61 16.58 -7.92 10.62
C VAL A 61 15.77 -8.94 9.83
N ILE A 62 16.40 -9.86 9.11
CA ILE A 62 15.73 -11.01 8.47
C ILE A 62 15.29 -11.98 9.57
N GLN A 63 13.98 -12.28 9.66
CA GLN A 63 13.46 -13.22 10.64
C GLN A 63 13.60 -14.68 10.13
N LEU A 64 13.66 -15.64 11.06
CA LEU A 64 13.92 -17.04 10.73
C LEU A 64 12.78 -17.69 9.93
N ASP A 65 11.55 -17.23 10.14
CA ASP A 65 10.34 -17.64 9.41
C ASP A 65 10.21 -16.99 8.02
N GLU A 66 11.11 -16.07 7.68
CA GLU A 66 11.16 -15.45 6.36
C GLU A 66 12.12 -16.17 5.39
N ALA A 67 12.79 -17.24 5.83
CA ALA A 67 13.54 -18.11 4.94
C ALA A 67 12.59 -18.87 4.00
N HIS A 68 12.96 -19.02 2.73
CA HIS A 68 12.19 -19.79 1.77
C HIS A 68 12.08 -21.25 2.23
N ILE A 69 10.86 -21.80 2.23
CA ILE A 69 10.62 -23.18 2.66
C ILE A 69 10.45 -24.07 1.45
N LYS A 70 11.35 -25.05 1.30
CA LYS A 70 11.20 -26.12 0.31
C LYS A 70 10.59 -27.35 0.99
N THR A 71 9.39 -27.72 0.59
CA THR A 71 8.71 -28.91 1.10
C THR A 71 9.00 -30.09 0.21
N ARG A 72 9.49 -31.19 0.79
CA ARG A 72 9.66 -32.49 0.09
C ARG A 72 8.66 -33.49 0.65
N PHE A 73 8.12 -34.35 -0.21
CA PHE A 73 7.29 -35.47 0.20
C PHE A 73 8.17 -36.73 0.30
N LEU A 74 8.47 -37.14 1.52
CA LEU A 74 9.32 -38.29 1.84
C LEU A 74 8.56 -39.18 2.83
N ASP A 75 8.51 -40.48 2.57
CA ASP A 75 7.85 -41.48 3.44
C ASP A 75 6.43 -41.10 3.90
N LYS A 76 5.59 -40.66 2.94
CA LYS A 76 4.21 -40.21 3.19
C LYS A 76 4.09 -38.98 4.12
N LYS A 77 5.18 -38.24 4.34
CA LYS A 77 5.22 -37.02 5.15
C LYS A 77 5.71 -35.84 4.31
N PHE A 78 5.16 -34.66 4.62
CA PHE A 78 5.68 -33.39 4.11
C PHE A 78 6.76 -32.88 5.07
N GLU A 79 7.96 -32.70 4.56
CA GLU A 79 9.10 -32.18 5.32
C GLU A 79 9.44 -30.76 4.84
N PRO A 80 9.00 -29.71 5.55
CA PRO A 80 9.35 -28.33 5.22
C PRO A 80 10.78 -28.02 5.68
N THR A 81 11.65 -27.68 4.73
CA THR A 81 13.06 -27.35 5.01
C THR A 81 13.36 -25.89 4.64
N PRO A 82 13.75 -25.03 5.61
CA PRO A 82 14.13 -23.66 5.33
C PRO A 82 15.46 -23.63 4.55
N GLN A 83 15.52 -22.79 3.51
CA GLN A 83 16.67 -22.69 2.63
C GLN A 83 17.59 -21.53 3.08
N TYR A 84 18.89 -21.81 3.07
CA TYR A 84 19.95 -20.85 3.42
C TYR A 84 21.08 -20.94 2.36
N PRO A 85 21.89 -19.89 2.17
CA PRO A 85 21.81 -18.59 2.82
C PRO A 85 20.59 -17.79 2.33
N VAL A 86 19.97 -17.03 3.23
CA VAL A 86 18.99 -15.99 2.88
C VAL A 86 19.76 -14.72 2.59
N VAL A 87 19.58 -14.14 1.41
CA VAL A 87 20.36 -12.96 0.98
C VAL A 87 19.42 -11.91 0.42
N ILE A 88 19.58 -10.68 0.93
CA ILE A 88 18.94 -9.48 0.40
C ILE A 88 20.06 -8.49 0.08
N SER A 89 20.23 -8.18 -1.20
CA SER A 89 21.22 -7.23 -1.69
C SER A 89 20.53 -6.12 -2.46
N ALA A 90 20.95 -4.87 -2.25
CA ALA A 90 20.41 -3.73 -2.94
C ALA A 90 21.56 -2.87 -3.50
N HIS A 91 21.28 -2.28 -4.66
CA HIS A 91 22.14 -1.31 -5.34
C HIS A 91 21.37 -0.01 -5.49
N GLY A 92 22.05 1.11 -5.25
CA GLY A 92 21.55 2.44 -5.60
C GLY A 92 22.27 3.56 -4.87
N CYS A 93 21.62 4.73 -4.83
CA CYS A 93 22.24 5.96 -4.39
C CYS A 93 21.88 6.35 -2.94
N VAL A 94 22.88 6.50 -2.06
CA VAL A 94 22.72 7.03 -0.69
C VAL A 94 23.60 8.26 -0.54
N GLN A 95 23.00 9.39 -0.14
CA GLN A 95 23.69 10.70 -0.02
C GLN A 95 24.51 11.10 -1.26
N GLY A 96 24.00 10.79 -2.46
CA GLY A 96 24.67 11.11 -3.73
C GLY A 96 25.75 10.11 -4.16
N MET A 97 26.04 9.08 -3.36
CA MET A 97 27.01 8.04 -3.69
C MET A 97 26.30 6.74 -4.09
N GLU A 98 26.68 6.18 -5.24
CA GLU A 98 26.27 4.84 -5.65
C GLU A 98 26.96 3.79 -4.78
N MET A 99 26.21 2.82 -4.28
CA MET A 99 26.74 1.76 -3.44
C MET A 99 25.88 0.50 -3.47
N ASP A 100 26.54 -0.62 -3.22
CA ASP A 100 25.93 -1.92 -3.00
C ASP A 100 25.94 -2.25 -1.50
N TRP A 101 24.84 -2.78 -0.99
CA TRP A 101 24.78 -3.29 0.37
C TRP A 101 23.98 -4.58 0.48
N THR A 102 24.45 -5.47 1.36
CA THR A 102 23.89 -6.82 1.51
C THR A 102 23.65 -7.18 2.97
N ARG A 103 22.48 -7.76 3.23
CA ARG A 103 22.07 -8.38 4.49
C ARG A 103 21.87 -9.87 4.25
N SER A 104 22.46 -10.74 5.08
CA SER A 104 22.32 -12.19 4.93
C SER A 104 22.10 -12.92 6.25
N VAL A 105 21.49 -14.10 6.18
CA VAL A 105 21.50 -15.11 7.24
C VAL A 105 22.08 -16.38 6.65
N GLU A 106 23.20 -16.84 7.21
CA GLU A 106 23.95 -17.98 6.65
C GLU A 106 23.35 -19.34 7.05
N ASN A 107 22.82 -19.46 8.27
CA ASN A 107 22.32 -20.72 8.83
C ASN A 107 21.22 -20.47 9.86
N VAL A 108 20.43 -21.51 10.15
CA VAL A 108 19.41 -21.51 11.21
C VAL A 108 20.03 -21.07 12.55
N GLY A 109 19.35 -20.17 13.25
CA GLY A 109 19.75 -19.69 14.58
C GLY A 109 20.84 -18.60 14.59
N ARG A 110 21.38 -18.20 13.43
CA ARG A 110 22.24 -17.00 13.33
C ARG A 110 21.41 -15.75 13.12
N SER A 111 21.87 -14.64 13.70
CA SER A 111 21.32 -13.31 13.45
C SER A 111 21.72 -12.79 12.06
N THR A 112 20.96 -11.81 11.56
CA THR A 112 21.26 -11.15 10.29
C THR A 112 22.64 -10.51 10.32
N THR A 113 23.50 -10.95 9.41
CA THR A 113 24.83 -10.38 9.20
C THR A 113 24.72 -9.10 8.38
N TYR A 114 25.54 -8.11 8.73
CA TYR A 114 25.62 -6.80 8.07
C TYR A 114 27.02 -6.51 7.50
N LYS A 115 27.89 -7.52 7.37
CA LYS A 115 29.25 -7.36 6.79
C LYS A 115 29.21 -6.73 5.40
N GLY A 116 28.22 -7.10 4.58
CA GLY A 116 27.99 -6.49 3.28
C GLY A 116 27.31 -5.11 3.32
N ALA A 117 27.00 -4.57 4.49
CA ALA A 117 26.32 -3.29 4.68
C ALA A 117 27.15 -2.28 5.50
N LEU A 118 28.47 -2.49 5.60
CA LEU A 118 29.37 -1.60 6.34
C LEU A 118 29.45 -0.19 5.71
N ASN A 119 29.39 -0.08 4.39
CA ASN A 119 29.46 1.20 3.70
C ASN A 119 28.24 2.09 4.01
N ILE A 120 27.02 1.53 3.89
CA ILE A 120 25.79 2.25 4.24
C ILE A 120 25.71 2.55 5.75
N LYS A 121 26.22 1.65 6.61
CA LYS A 121 26.34 1.90 8.05
C LYS A 121 27.26 3.10 8.32
N ALA A 122 28.47 3.12 7.76
CA ALA A 122 29.43 4.20 7.97
C ALA A 122 28.88 5.55 7.44
N MET A 123 28.18 5.54 6.31
CA MET A 123 27.49 6.73 5.79
C MET A 123 26.42 7.23 6.75
N ALA A 124 25.60 6.33 7.30
CA ALA A 124 24.57 6.68 8.26
C ALA A 124 25.16 7.22 9.58
N GLU A 125 26.27 6.64 10.07
CA GLU A 125 27.00 7.12 11.24
C GLU A 125 27.52 8.55 11.02
N SER A 126 28.21 8.80 9.90
CA SER A 126 28.73 10.13 9.55
C SER A 126 27.61 11.18 9.46
N VAL A 127 26.47 10.82 8.86
CA VAL A 127 25.33 11.73 8.77
C VAL A 127 24.67 11.97 10.13
N ALA A 128 24.58 10.95 10.99
CA ALA A 128 24.06 11.10 12.35
C ALA A 128 24.97 12.01 13.20
N GLU A 129 26.28 11.85 13.09
CA GLU A 129 27.28 12.71 13.76
C GLU A 129 27.13 14.17 13.31
N ALA A 130 27.02 14.42 12.00
CA ALA A 130 26.79 15.77 11.47
C ALA A 130 25.50 16.40 12.03
N VAL A 131 24.43 15.63 12.18
CA VAL A 131 23.18 16.08 12.82
C VAL A 131 23.40 16.43 14.30
N MET A 132 24.17 15.62 15.04
CA MET A 132 24.51 15.91 16.44
C MET A 132 25.38 17.16 16.60
N HIS A 133 26.24 17.44 15.62
CA HIS A 133 27.03 18.67 15.54
C HIS A 133 26.24 19.90 15.08
N GLY A 134 24.95 19.75 14.78
CA GLY A 134 24.07 20.86 14.39
C GLY A 134 24.20 21.25 12.91
N GLU A 135 24.81 20.42 12.08
CA GLU A 135 24.95 20.71 10.65
C GLU A 135 23.61 20.54 9.90
N PRO A 136 23.33 21.40 8.90
CA PRO A 136 22.10 21.34 8.09
C PRO A 136 22.15 20.23 7.03
N VAL A 137 22.45 19.00 7.44
CA VAL A 137 22.50 17.83 6.55
C VAL A 137 21.09 17.34 6.26
N THR A 138 20.81 16.99 5.01
CA THR A 138 19.51 16.43 4.61
C THR A 138 19.47 14.93 4.85
N LEU A 139 18.50 14.48 5.65
CA LEU A 139 18.26 13.10 6.00
C LEU A 139 17.26 12.47 5.02
N PRO A 140 17.51 11.23 4.54
CA PRO A 140 16.51 10.53 3.75
C PRO A 140 15.34 10.15 4.63
N VAL A 141 14.10 10.34 4.17
CA VAL A 141 12.92 9.78 4.84
C VAL A 141 12.76 8.30 4.47
N ILE A 142 12.45 7.46 5.45
CA ILE A 142 12.18 6.03 5.26
C ILE A 142 10.89 5.72 6.01
N SER A 143 9.92 5.09 5.33
CA SER A 143 8.68 4.63 5.96
C SER A 143 8.18 3.35 5.31
N TYR A 144 7.58 2.47 6.11
CA TYR A 144 6.85 1.29 5.65
C TYR A 144 5.41 1.33 6.17
N TYR A 145 4.45 1.27 5.25
CA TYR A 145 3.03 1.26 5.54
C TYR A 145 2.42 -0.06 5.03
N GLY A 146 2.27 -1.05 5.90
CA GLY A 146 1.67 -2.35 5.57
C GLY A 146 0.15 -2.28 5.38
N ALA A 147 -0.48 -3.37 4.93
CA ALA A 147 -1.94 -3.43 4.75
C ALA A 147 -2.70 -3.23 6.07
N GLY A 148 -2.17 -3.74 7.19
CA GLY A 148 -2.77 -3.61 8.53
C GLY A 148 -2.58 -2.24 9.21
N ARG A 149 -2.02 -1.23 8.53
CA ARG A 149 -1.53 0.03 9.12
C ARG A 149 -2.52 0.86 9.94
N LEU A 150 -3.83 0.71 9.69
CA LEU A 150 -4.90 1.44 10.41
C LEU A 150 -5.39 0.71 11.66
N TRP A 151 -5.24 -0.61 11.72
CA TRP A 151 -5.92 -1.47 12.70
C TRP A 151 -5.00 -1.90 13.85
N GLN A 152 -3.70 -1.68 13.71
CA GLN A 152 -2.69 -2.08 14.67
C GLN A 152 -1.72 -0.95 14.94
N GLU A 153 -1.50 -0.63 16.21
CA GLU A 153 -0.46 0.32 16.60
C GLU A 153 0.91 -0.37 16.77
N PRO A 154 2.01 0.32 16.41
CA PRO A 154 3.34 -0.08 16.81
C PRO A 154 3.40 -0.25 18.34
N ARG A 155 3.99 -1.36 18.79
CA ARG A 155 4.25 -1.53 20.22
C ARG A 155 5.54 -0.82 20.56
N ASP A 156 5.45 0.23 21.36
CA ASP A 156 6.64 0.85 21.94
C ASP A 156 7.16 -0.05 23.06
N MET A 157 8.22 -0.82 22.79
CA MET A 157 8.91 -1.59 23.84
C MET A 157 9.94 -0.73 24.60
N GLY A 158 10.06 0.56 24.29
CA GLY A 158 11.05 1.48 24.87
C GLY A 158 10.55 2.29 26.07
N THR A 159 9.24 2.36 26.30
CA THR A 159 8.66 2.96 27.52
C THR A 159 8.09 1.84 28.38
N GLN A 160 8.63 1.66 29.58
CA GLN A 160 8.04 0.83 30.63
C GLN A 160 6.73 1.47 31.12
N ASP A 161 5.69 1.49 30.28
CA ASP A 161 4.32 1.77 30.72
C ASP A 161 3.48 0.52 30.55
N ALA A 162 3.60 -0.36 31.56
CA ALA A 162 2.86 -1.61 31.68
C ALA A 162 1.34 -1.45 31.78
N ASN A 163 0.81 -0.22 31.76
CA ASN A 163 -0.62 0.07 31.90
C ASN A 163 -1.40 0.21 30.57
N LEU A 164 -0.74 0.19 29.41
CA LEU A 164 -1.43 0.28 28.09
C LEU A 164 -2.08 -1.03 27.61
N LYS A 165 -2.03 -2.11 28.39
CA LYS A 165 -2.51 -3.45 27.95
C LYS A 165 -4.02 -3.66 28.02
N LYS A 166 -4.82 -2.69 28.44
CA LYS A 166 -6.29 -2.82 28.42
C LYS A 166 -6.95 -1.49 28.10
N LEU A 167 -7.22 -1.21 26.83
CA LEU A 167 -8.25 -0.23 26.48
C LEU A 167 -8.89 -0.62 25.15
N ARG A 168 -10.12 -1.12 25.22
CA ARG A 168 -11.06 -1.11 24.10
C ARG A 168 -11.41 0.37 23.89
N LEU A 169 -11.01 0.91 22.75
CA LEU A 169 -11.02 2.35 22.46
C LEU A 169 -12.43 2.95 22.50
N ALA A 170 -12.65 3.92 23.38
CA ALA A 170 -13.78 4.84 23.33
C ALA A 170 -13.29 6.30 23.18
N PRO A 171 -14.08 7.21 22.58
CA PRO A 171 -13.69 8.61 22.34
C PRO A 171 -13.33 9.43 23.60
N GLN A 172 -13.62 8.91 24.79
CA GLN A 172 -13.34 9.57 26.06
C GLN A 172 -11.91 9.33 26.57
N ASP A 173 -11.16 8.41 25.96
CA ASP A 173 -9.79 8.06 26.37
C ASP A 173 -8.74 9.13 26.00
N PHE A 174 -9.13 10.17 25.26
CA PHE A 174 -8.25 11.30 24.93
C PHE A 174 -8.14 12.36 26.05
N ALA A 175 -8.95 12.25 27.11
CA ALA A 175 -9.02 13.25 28.19
C ALA A 175 -8.07 12.97 29.38
N ASN A 176 -7.49 11.77 29.48
CA ASN A 176 -6.76 11.31 30.67
C ASN A 176 -5.29 10.91 30.43
N ASP A 177 -4.65 11.37 29.34
CA ASP A 177 -3.19 11.32 29.28
C ASP A 177 -2.68 12.38 30.27
N LYS A 178 -2.14 11.94 31.42
CA LYS A 178 -1.42 12.82 32.35
C LYS A 178 -0.43 13.65 31.54
N GLU A 179 -0.22 14.91 31.93
CA GLU A 179 0.78 15.81 31.34
C GLU A 179 2.17 15.17 31.38
N VAL A 180 2.47 14.34 30.38
CA VAL A 180 3.82 13.88 30.09
C VAL A 180 4.47 15.04 29.36
N ASP A 181 5.64 15.44 29.85
CA ASP A 181 6.49 16.44 29.22
C ASP A 181 6.97 15.93 27.85
N ASP A 182 6.12 16.12 26.83
CA ASP A 182 6.34 15.71 25.45
C ASP A 182 7.57 16.40 24.81
N SER A 183 8.12 17.44 25.46
CA SER A 183 9.27 18.20 24.98
C SER A 183 10.53 17.34 24.79
N LYS A 184 10.73 16.34 25.66
CA LYS A 184 11.86 15.41 25.54
C LYS A 184 11.70 14.47 24.34
N THR A 185 10.47 14.08 24.01
CA THR A 185 10.17 13.15 22.93
C THR A 185 10.49 13.76 21.56
N PHE A 186 10.26 15.06 21.37
CA PHE A 186 10.47 15.75 20.09
C PHE A 186 11.77 16.58 20.00
N SER A 187 12.69 16.37 20.94
CA SER A 187 13.93 17.16 21.05
C SER A 187 14.99 16.88 19.97
N SER A 188 14.87 15.77 19.24
CA SER A 188 15.86 15.33 18.24
C SER A 188 15.25 15.23 16.85
N ARG A 189 15.94 15.75 15.83
CA ARG A 189 15.57 15.58 14.41
C ARG A 189 15.38 14.11 14.02
N LEU A 190 16.17 13.22 14.63
CA LEU A 190 16.13 11.80 14.34
C LEU A 190 14.81 11.15 14.79
N VAL A 191 13.98 11.82 15.60
CA VAL A 191 12.65 11.31 16.02
C VAL A 191 11.76 10.95 14.84
N GLY A 192 11.94 11.61 13.69
CA GLY A 192 11.26 11.27 12.44
C GLY A 192 11.57 9.85 11.93
N TYR A 193 12.60 9.19 12.46
CA TYR A 193 12.88 7.79 12.17
C TYR A 193 12.13 6.77 13.01
N ARG A 194 11.35 7.20 14.01
CA ARG A 194 10.51 6.28 14.80
C ARG A 194 9.57 5.50 13.88
N PHE A 195 9.51 4.19 14.09
CA PHE A 195 8.67 3.25 13.35
C PHE A 195 8.88 3.27 11.82
N SER A 196 10.04 3.70 11.31
CA SER A 196 10.31 3.79 9.86
C SER A 196 10.27 2.46 9.11
N THR A 197 10.65 1.36 9.77
CA THR A 197 10.60 0.01 9.19
C THR A 197 9.52 -0.87 9.82
N ASP A 198 8.65 -0.30 10.66
CA ASP A 198 7.51 -1.00 11.22
C ASP A 198 6.35 -0.84 10.23
N PRO A 199 5.70 -1.93 9.75
CA PRO A 199 4.58 -1.82 8.81
C PRO A 199 3.34 -1.13 9.40
N ARG A 200 3.30 -0.91 10.72
CA ARG A 200 2.17 -0.25 11.40
C ARG A 200 2.38 1.26 11.44
N CYS A 201 1.29 2.01 11.31
CA CYS A 201 1.32 3.46 11.44
C CYS A 201 0.97 3.87 12.88
N SER A 202 1.57 4.95 13.40
CA SER A 202 1.17 5.57 14.67
C SER A 202 0.50 6.92 14.44
N PRO A 203 -0.83 6.97 14.15
CA PRO A 203 -1.57 8.23 14.11
C PRO A 203 -1.51 8.99 15.44
N ARG A 204 -1.25 8.30 16.56
CA ARG A 204 -1.11 8.90 17.88
C ARG A 204 0.11 9.81 17.97
N ASP A 205 1.27 9.38 17.48
CA ASP A 205 2.50 10.19 17.50
C ASP A 205 2.28 11.50 16.71
N LEU A 206 1.61 11.40 15.56
CA LEU A 206 1.20 12.57 14.76
C LEU A 206 0.29 13.52 15.55
N ILE A 207 -0.77 13.00 16.17
CA ILE A 207 -1.74 13.82 16.94
C ILE A 207 -1.08 14.44 18.17
N LYS A 208 -0.18 13.73 18.86
CA LYS A 208 0.59 14.24 20.00
C LYS A 208 1.54 15.35 19.55
N TRP A 209 2.29 15.13 18.48
CA TRP A 209 3.17 16.15 17.91
C TRP A 209 2.38 17.39 17.45
N MET A 210 1.27 17.22 16.73
CA MET A 210 0.40 18.34 16.32
C MET A 210 -0.10 19.16 17.51
N ARG A 211 -0.43 18.50 18.63
CA ARG A 211 -0.81 19.18 19.87
C ARG A 211 0.33 20.02 20.43
N HIS A 212 1.52 19.44 20.48
CA HIS A 212 2.73 20.08 20.99
C HIS A 212 3.09 21.32 20.16
N GLU A 213 3.19 21.18 18.84
CA GLU A 213 3.46 22.30 17.93
C GLU A 213 2.42 23.40 18.06
N ARG A 214 1.14 23.05 18.14
CA ARG A 214 0.08 24.05 18.23
C ARG A 214 0.09 24.83 19.54
N ARG A 215 0.61 24.25 20.63
CA ARG A 215 0.85 24.97 21.89
C ARG A 215 2.00 25.96 21.73
N ILE A 216 3.13 25.51 21.15
CA ILE A 216 4.28 26.38 20.87
C ILE A 216 3.87 27.57 19.98
N GLU A 217 3.06 27.35 18.94
CA GLU A 217 2.56 28.44 18.09
C GLU A 217 1.75 29.51 18.85
N LEU A 218 1.04 29.10 19.91
CA LEU A 218 0.24 30.01 20.73
C LEU A 218 1.10 30.72 21.79
N ASP A 219 2.09 30.02 22.34
CA ASP A 219 2.95 30.53 23.40
C ASP A 219 4.01 31.52 22.84
N GLU A 220 4.62 31.18 21.71
CA GLU A 220 5.67 31.98 21.05
C GLU A 220 5.11 32.97 20.02
N GLU A 221 3.82 32.90 19.70
CA GLU A 221 3.15 33.67 18.63
C GLU A 221 3.78 33.50 17.22
N ILE A 222 4.60 32.47 17.02
CA ILE A 222 5.26 32.14 15.75
C ILE A 222 4.62 30.91 15.13
N LYS A 223 4.24 31.00 13.84
CA LYS A 223 3.67 29.87 13.11
C LYS A 223 4.74 28.82 12.81
N SER A 224 4.44 27.55 13.10
CA SER A 224 5.30 26.42 12.81
C SER A 224 5.24 26.07 11.32
N THR A 225 6.40 26.11 10.67
CA THR A 225 6.52 25.70 9.27
C THR A 225 6.22 24.22 9.11
N GLY A 226 6.73 23.36 10.00
CA GLY A 226 6.45 21.92 9.97
C GLY A 226 4.97 21.61 10.11
N PHE A 227 4.30 22.24 11.07
CA PHE A 227 2.86 22.05 11.29
C PHE A 227 2.03 22.42 10.05
N ARG A 228 2.35 23.54 9.42
CA ARG A 228 1.71 23.98 8.16
C ARG A 228 1.96 23.01 7.01
N LEU A 229 3.19 22.52 6.84
CA LEU A 229 3.52 21.54 5.80
C LEU A 229 2.70 20.25 5.94
N VAL A 230 2.50 19.76 7.16
CA VAL A 230 1.68 18.57 7.38
C VAL A 230 0.23 18.79 6.98
N LEU A 231 -0.36 19.94 7.34
CA LEU A 231 -1.72 20.29 6.93
C LEU A 231 -1.84 20.45 5.41
N ASP A 232 -0.85 21.07 4.77
CA ASP A 232 -0.80 21.26 3.32
C ASP A 232 -0.67 19.91 2.59
N ALA A 233 0.19 19.01 3.06
CA ALA A 233 0.35 17.67 2.49
C ALA A 233 -0.97 16.89 2.54
N ILE A 234 -1.64 16.88 3.69
CA ILE A 234 -2.94 16.22 3.85
C ILE A 234 -3.97 16.84 2.89
N LYS A 235 -4.04 18.17 2.81
CA LYS A 235 -4.96 18.87 1.91
C LYS A 235 -4.73 18.57 0.43
N ILE A 236 -3.46 18.46 0.00
CA ILE A 236 -3.10 18.17 -1.39
C ILE A 236 -3.47 16.74 -1.80
N CYS A 237 -3.41 15.81 -0.85
CA CYS A 237 -3.73 14.39 -1.07
C CYS A 237 -5.21 14.04 -0.84
N LEU A 238 -5.98 14.93 -0.21
CA LEU A 238 -7.43 14.76 -0.07
C LEU A 238 -8.18 15.27 -1.32
N PRO A 239 -9.25 14.58 -1.73
CA PRO A 239 -10.06 15.00 -2.85
C PRO A 239 -10.98 16.14 -2.44
N GLY A 240 -11.13 17.16 -3.29
CA GLY A 240 -12.08 18.25 -3.06
C GLY A 240 -11.55 19.45 -2.25
N HIS A 241 -10.23 19.56 -2.05
CA HIS A 241 -9.59 20.72 -1.39
C HIS A 241 -10.15 21.03 0.01
N GLU A 242 -10.47 19.97 0.77
CA GLU A 242 -11.00 20.04 2.13
C GLU A 242 -10.13 20.91 3.03
N LYS A 243 -10.76 21.71 3.90
CA LYS A 243 -10.00 22.48 4.89
C LYS A 243 -9.65 21.57 6.04
N VAL A 244 -8.35 21.46 6.32
CA VAL A 244 -7.83 20.65 7.41
C VAL A 244 -7.32 21.57 8.52
N ARG A 245 -7.76 21.32 9.76
CA ARG A 245 -7.31 22.07 10.94
C ARG A 245 -7.21 21.16 12.16
N TYR A 246 -6.24 21.41 13.02
CA TYR A 246 -6.19 20.75 14.33
C TYR A 246 -7.02 21.53 15.35
N SER A 247 -7.89 20.85 16.09
CA SER A 247 -8.64 21.44 17.20
C SER A 247 -8.04 21.01 18.52
N ILE A 248 -7.45 21.96 19.26
CA ILE A 248 -6.91 21.71 20.61
C ILE A 248 -8.04 21.23 21.54
N ARG A 249 -9.21 21.87 21.48
CA ARG A 249 -10.38 21.53 22.31
C ARG A 249 -10.85 20.09 22.10
N ASN A 250 -10.80 19.60 20.87
CA ASN A 250 -11.28 18.25 20.53
C ASN A 250 -10.17 17.20 20.51
N HIS A 251 -8.91 17.61 20.74
CA HIS A 251 -7.72 16.76 20.62
C HIS A 251 -7.65 15.97 19.31
N SER A 252 -8.16 16.54 18.21
CA SER A 252 -8.34 15.81 16.96
C SER A 252 -8.21 16.73 15.75
N LEU A 253 -7.83 16.11 14.63
CA LEU A 253 -7.84 16.75 13.32
C LEU A 253 -9.29 16.86 12.84
N MET A 254 -9.68 18.04 12.38
CA MET A 254 -11.00 18.34 11.86
C MET A 254 -10.88 18.61 10.36
N LEU A 255 -11.70 17.94 9.57
CA LEU A 255 -11.78 18.08 8.12
C LEU A 255 -13.13 18.69 7.74
N ASP A 256 -13.11 19.72 6.92
CA ASP A 256 -14.30 20.33 6.34
C ASP A 256 -14.56 19.68 4.97
N ILE A 257 -15.47 18.70 4.97
CA ILE A 257 -15.79 17.89 3.79
C ILE A 257 -16.97 18.53 3.07
N PRO A 258 -16.88 18.81 1.76
CA PRO A 258 -18.02 19.24 0.96
C PRO A 258 -19.25 18.35 1.20
N ASP A 259 -20.41 18.96 1.38
CA ASP A 259 -21.71 18.28 1.57
C ASP A 259 -21.89 17.49 2.89
N ARG A 260 -20.83 17.28 3.68
CA ARG A 260 -20.90 16.65 5.02
C ARG A 260 -20.60 17.59 6.18
N GLY A 261 -19.99 18.74 5.90
CA GLY A 261 -19.53 19.68 6.91
C GLY A 261 -18.30 19.18 7.67
N ILE A 262 -18.15 19.64 8.91
CA ILE A 262 -16.94 19.44 9.70
C ILE A 262 -16.98 18.08 10.41
N VAL A 263 -16.02 17.20 10.09
CA VAL A 263 -15.90 15.85 10.65
C VAL A 263 -14.54 15.69 11.35
N ALA A 264 -14.55 15.07 12.53
CA ALA A 264 -13.31 14.73 13.25
C ALA A 264 -12.65 13.48 12.65
N PHE A 265 -11.32 13.37 12.76
CA PHE A 265 -10.54 12.24 12.22
C PHE A 265 -11.09 10.87 12.59
N ASN A 266 -11.51 10.69 13.85
CA ASN A 266 -12.05 9.42 14.35
C ASN A 266 -13.37 9.01 13.68
N ASN A 267 -14.11 9.98 13.12
CA ASN A 267 -15.43 9.80 12.50
C ASN A 267 -15.36 9.76 10.96
N LEU A 268 -14.15 9.80 10.38
CA LEU A 268 -13.95 9.64 8.94
C LEU A 268 -14.13 8.17 8.52
N SER A 269 -14.42 7.93 7.25
CA SER A 269 -14.40 6.58 6.70
C SER A 269 -12.97 6.02 6.64
N ASP A 270 -12.84 4.70 6.56
CA ASP A 270 -11.53 4.04 6.57
C ASP A 270 -10.59 4.53 5.49
N GLY A 271 -11.08 4.73 4.26
CA GLY A 271 -10.27 5.28 3.16
C GLY A 271 -9.73 6.68 3.45
N TYR A 272 -10.56 7.58 4.01
CA TYR A 272 -10.14 8.91 4.44
C TYR A 272 -9.08 8.82 5.54
N ARG A 273 -9.34 8.03 6.60
CA ARG A 273 -8.40 7.85 7.71
C ARG A 273 -7.06 7.32 7.23
N ASN A 274 -7.07 6.40 6.27
CA ASN A 274 -5.87 5.78 5.75
C ASN A 274 -4.92 6.80 5.11
N ILE A 275 -5.45 7.61 4.18
CA ILE A 275 -4.65 8.62 3.48
C ILE A 275 -4.19 9.71 4.45
N VAL A 276 -5.08 10.21 5.31
CA VAL A 276 -4.75 11.26 6.27
C VAL A 276 -3.66 10.79 7.25
N ALA A 277 -3.77 9.57 7.76
CA ALA A 277 -2.77 8.99 8.67
C ALA A 277 -1.42 8.79 7.96
N MET A 278 -1.43 8.17 6.77
CA MET A 278 -0.21 7.87 6.02
C MET A 278 0.52 9.14 5.56
N VAL A 279 -0.20 10.07 4.92
CA VAL A 279 0.37 11.32 4.41
C VAL A 279 0.78 12.23 5.56
N GLY A 280 -0.04 12.29 6.62
CA GLY A 280 0.25 13.06 7.82
C GLY A 280 1.51 12.57 8.53
N ASP A 281 1.63 11.25 8.74
CA ASP A 281 2.83 10.63 9.32
C ASP A 281 4.07 10.90 8.47
N LEU A 282 3.99 10.70 7.15
CA LEU A 282 5.11 10.96 6.25
C LEU A 282 5.56 12.42 6.27
N ALA A 283 4.62 13.37 6.17
CA ALA A 283 4.92 14.80 6.20
C ALA A 283 5.47 15.24 7.57
N TYR A 284 4.99 14.64 8.67
CA TYR A 284 5.52 14.84 10.01
C TYR A 284 6.98 14.40 10.09
N LYS A 285 7.30 13.18 9.64
CA LYS A 285 8.66 12.65 9.62
C LYS A 285 9.60 13.53 8.79
N ILE A 286 9.16 13.99 7.63
CA ILE A 286 9.93 14.91 6.78
C ILE A 286 10.22 16.23 7.52
N SER A 287 9.21 16.79 8.18
CA SER A 287 9.34 18.05 8.91
C SER A 287 10.30 17.95 10.10
N GLN A 288 10.31 16.80 10.78
CA GLN A 288 11.23 16.52 11.89
C GLN A 288 12.66 16.24 11.42
N LEU A 289 12.81 15.45 10.35
CA LEU A 289 14.11 15.07 9.82
C LEU A 289 14.83 16.28 9.21
N ASN A 290 14.12 17.13 8.47
CA ASN A 290 14.73 18.20 7.66
C ASN A 290 14.13 19.59 7.91
N PRO A 291 14.15 20.11 9.16
CA PRO A 291 13.60 21.42 9.49
C PRO A 291 14.31 22.57 8.75
N HIS A 292 15.60 22.41 8.43
CA HIS A 292 16.41 23.38 7.69
C HIS A 292 15.95 23.61 6.23
N LEU A 293 15.13 22.72 5.68
CA LEU A 293 14.56 22.89 4.34
C LEU A 293 13.29 23.77 4.34
N GLU A 294 12.75 24.08 5.53
CA GLU A 294 11.57 24.91 5.73
C GLU A 294 10.43 24.54 4.75
N ASN A 295 9.87 25.52 4.03
CA ASN A 295 8.77 25.36 3.09
C ASN A 295 9.05 24.38 1.93
N LYS A 296 10.33 24.04 1.71
CA LYS A 296 10.75 23.11 0.65
C LYS A 296 10.90 21.68 1.16
N ALA A 297 10.74 21.41 2.46
CA ALA A 297 11.02 20.09 3.04
C ALA A 297 10.27 18.96 2.33
N LEU A 298 8.98 19.12 2.01
CA LEU A 298 8.20 18.10 1.28
C LEU A 298 8.71 17.84 -0.14
N LYS A 299 9.24 18.88 -0.81
CA LYS A 299 9.71 18.81 -2.20
C LYS A 299 11.17 18.36 -2.32
N GLU A 300 11.99 18.70 -1.35
CA GLU A 300 13.45 18.54 -1.42
C GLU A 300 13.96 17.34 -0.61
N THR A 301 13.15 16.76 0.27
CA THR A 301 13.55 15.58 1.06
C THR A 301 13.55 14.32 0.17
N PRO A 302 14.73 13.67 -0.01
CA PRO A 302 14.78 12.39 -0.68
C PRO A 302 14.36 11.27 0.26
N GLY A 303 14.03 10.09 -0.26
CA GLY A 303 13.67 8.98 0.61
C GLY A 303 13.12 7.78 -0.12
N VAL A 304 12.85 6.73 0.65
CA VAL A 304 12.20 5.50 0.17
C VAL A 304 10.96 5.23 1.02
N VAL A 305 9.81 5.13 0.37
CA VAL A 305 8.54 4.85 1.05
C VAL A 305 7.92 3.58 0.48
N LEU A 306 7.63 2.63 1.37
CA LEU A 306 7.03 1.34 1.04
C LEU A 306 5.56 1.37 1.47
N ILE A 307 4.63 1.05 0.57
CA ILE A 307 3.19 1.03 0.84
C ILE A 307 2.59 -0.28 0.33
N ASP A 308 2.14 -1.13 1.24
CA ASP A 308 1.40 -2.33 0.88
C ASP A 308 -0.09 -2.00 0.70
N GLU A 309 -0.70 -2.50 -0.37
CA GLU A 309 -2.09 -2.24 -0.76
C GLU A 309 -2.42 -0.74 -0.71
N LEU A 310 -1.84 0.01 -1.65
CA LEU A 310 -2.07 1.46 -1.76
C LEU A 310 -3.56 1.78 -1.94
N ASP A 311 -4.30 0.89 -2.60
CA ASP A 311 -5.74 0.98 -2.85
C ASP A 311 -6.64 0.58 -1.67
N LEU A 312 -6.07 0.11 -0.55
CA LEU A 312 -6.85 -0.41 0.57
C LEU A 312 -7.87 0.60 1.10
N HIS A 313 -9.15 0.22 1.01
CA HIS A 313 -10.33 1.00 1.41
C HIS A 313 -10.51 2.34 0.66
N LEU A 314 -9.79 2.57 -0.43
CA LEU A 314 -9.94 3.77 -1.25
C LEU A 314 -11.08 3.62 -2.24
N HIS A 315 -11.89 4.67 -2.39
CA HIS A 315 -12.89 4.75 -3.43
C HIS A 315 -12.20 4.81 -4.83
N PRO A 316 -12.74 4.16 -5.89
CA PRO A 316 -12.11 4.12 -7.22
C PRO A 316 -11.71 5.48 -7.80
N LYS A 317 -12.54 6.52 -7.60
CA LYS A 317 -12.21 7.91 -7.99
C LYS A 317 -10.87 8.39 -7.42
N TRP A 318 -10.51 7.95 -6.22
CA TRP A 318 -9.28 8.37 -5.55
C TRP A 318 -8.09 7.51 -5.92
N GLN A 319 -8.32 6.22 -6.18
CA GLN A 319 -7.30 5.34 -6.76
C GLN A 319 -6.73 5.97 -8.03
N ARG A 320 -7.56 6.65 -8.84
CA ARG A 320 -7.11 7.39 -10.03
C ARG A 320 -6.28 8.67 -9.77
N LEU A 321 -6.27 9.19 -8.54
CA LEU A 321 -5.66 10.49 -8.22
C LEU A 321 -4.48 10.38 -7.25
N VAL A 322 -4.43 9.31 -6.46
CA VAL A 322 -3.50 9.19 -5.32
C VAL A 322 -2.03 9.17 -5.75
N ILE A 323 -1.68 8.49 -6.85
CA ILE A 323 -0.28 8.42 -7.33
C ILE A 323 0.22 9.83 -7.71
N GLU A 324 -0.55 10.56 -8.50
CA GLU A 324 -0.20 11.93 -8.90
C GLU A 324 -0.18 12.89 -7.72
N ALA A 325 -1.08 12.71 -6.75
CA ALA A 325 -1.06 13.50 -5.52
C ALA A 325 0.23 13.25 -4.70
N LEU A 326 0.67 12.00 -4.56
CA LEU A 326 1.92 11.65 -3.87
C LEU A 326 3.13 12.20 -4.61
N ARG A 327 3.20 12.07 -5.94
CA ARG A 327 4.28 12.62 -6.78
C ARG A 327 4.40 14.13 -6.65
N ARG A 328 3.27 14.84 -6.69
CA ARG A 328 3.24 16.31 -6.57
C ARG A 328 3.68 16.76 -5.18
N THR A 329 3.28 16.02 -4.14
CA THR A 329 3.59 16.37 -2.75
C THR A 329 5.03 16.03 -2.40
N PHE A 330 5.54 14.89 -2.88
CA PHE A 330 6.84 14.31 -2.50
C PHE A 330 7.70 13.92 -3.72
N PRO A 331 8.10 14.87 -4.58
CA PRO A 331 8.73 14.58 -5.87
C PRO A 331 10.11 13.90 -5.78
N LYS A 332 10.84 14.04 -4.66
CA LYS A 332 12.16 13.41 -4.46
C LYS A 332 12.12 12.08 -3.70
N ILE A 333 10.94 11.62 -3.32
CA ILE A 333 10.76 10.32 -2.66
C ILE A 333 10.53 9.25 -3.74
N GLN A 334 11.24 8.13 -3.60
CA GLN A 334 11.00 6.93 -4.36
C GLN A 334 9.93 6.08 -3.66
N PHE A 335 8.82 5.83 -4.35
CA PHE A 335 7.72 5.02 -3.82
C PHE A 335 7.78 3.59 -4.34
N PHE A 336 7.51 2.63 -3.46
CA PHE A 336 7.28 1.23 -3.77
C PHE A 336 5.91 0.84 -3.22
N CYS A 337 4.96 0.63 -4.12
CA CYS A 337 3.58 0.37 -3.76
C CYS A 337 3.14 -0.98 -4.30
N THR A 338 2.34 -1.74 -3.56
CA THR A 338 1.63 -2.91 -4.11
C THR A 338 0.17 -2.55 -4.34
N THR A 339 -0.46 -3.22 -5.29
CA THR A 339 -1.89 -3.02 -5.53
C THR A 339 -2.59 -4.25 -6.11
N HIS A 340 -3.91 -4.30 -5.87
CA HIS A 340 -4.85 -5.17 -6.56
C HIS A 340 -5.79 -4.42 -7.51
N SER A 341 -5.62 -3.11 -7.65
CA SER A 341 -6.52 -2.26 -8.40
C SER A 341 -6.01 -1.98 -9.82
N PRO A 342 -6.78 -2.34 -10.87
CA PRO A 342 -6.43 -1.96 -12.24
C PRO A 342 -6.48 -0.45 -12.46
N PHE A 343 -7.20 0.30 -11.62
CA PHE A 343 -7.25 1.76 -11.71
C PHE A 343 -5.93 2.43 -11.37
N LEU A 344 -5.12 1.84 -10.46
CA LEU A 344 -3.80 2.38 -10.14
C LEU A 344 -2.80 2.10 -11.25
N ILE A 345 -2.88 0.92 -11.88
CA ILE A 345 -2.03 0.53 -13.01
C ILE A 345 -2.22 1.50 -14.18
N GLN A 346 -3.47 1.88 -14.46
CA GLN A 346 -3.80 2.84 -15.53
C GLN A 346 -3.24 4.25 -15.29
N THR A 347 -2.92 4.62 -14.04
CA THR A 347 -2.40 5.97 -13.72
C THR A 347 -0.88 6.10 -13.81
N LEU A 348 -0.17 5.01 -14.13
CA LEU A 348 1.27 5.06 -14.35
C LEU A 348 1.59 5.87 -15.62
N ARG A 349 2.74 6.55 -15.61
CA ARG A 349 3.18 7.39 -16.74
C ARG A 349 3.96 6.58 -17.77
N THR A 350 4.70 5.58 -17.30
CA THR A 350 5.56 4.73 -18.11
C THR A 350 5.44 3.27 -17.65
N SER A 351 5.69 2.34 -18.56
CA SER A 351 5.72 0.90 -18.25
C SER A 351 6.84 0.54 -17.28
N GLU A 352 7.93 1.32 -17.23
CA GLU A 352 9.04 1.15 -16.28
C GLU A 352 8.64 1.30 -14.81
N GLU A 353 7.54 2.02 -14.54
CA GLU A 353 6.99 2.16 -13.19
C GLU A 353 6.23 0.91 -12.73
N LEU A 354 5.89 0.00 -13.65
CA LEU A 354 5.19 -1.24 -13.34
C LEU A 354 6.18 -2.38 -13.12
N VAL A 355 6.20 -2.92 -11.91
CA VAL A 355 7.01 -4.08 -11.54
C VAL A 355 6.09 -5.31 -11.51
N MET A 356 6.11 -6.08 -12.59
CA MET A 356 5.36 -7.33 -12.66
C MET A 356 6.17 -8.49 -12.08
N LEU A 357 5.61 -9.22 -11.11
CA LEU A 357 6.23 -10.44 -10.58
C LEU A 357 6.10 -11.61 -11.56
N GLU A 358 5.07 -11.58 -12.41
CA GLU A 358 4.84 -12.55 -13.49
C GLU A 358 4.92 -11.89 -14.88
N GLY A 359 5.32 -12.65 -15.89
CA GLY A 359 5.28 -12.21 -17.28
C GLY A 359 6.33 -11.17 -17.68
N ARG A 360 6.22 -10.66 -18.92
CA ARG A 360 7.01 -9.52 -19.41
C ARG A 360 6.17 -8.25 -19.28
N PRO A 361 6.78 -7.10 -18.92
CA PRO A 361 6.08 -5.83 -18.97
C PRO A 361 5.52 -5.63 -20.38
N THR A 362 4.22 -5.36 -20.47
CA THR A 362 3.61 -5.01 -21.75
C THR A 362 4.11 -3.62 -22.12
N ASP A 363 4.84 -3.51 -23.23
CA ASP A 363 5.45 -2.25 -23.71
C ASP A 363 4.42 -1.13 -23.97
N GLU A 364 3.12 -1.45 -23.96
CA GLU A 364 2.02 -0.53 -24.25
C GLU A 364 1.03 -0.34 -23.08
N LEU A 365 1.51 -0.15 -21.85
CA LEU A 365 0.62 0.10 -20.70
C LEU A 365 -0.34 1.28 -20.91
N ASN A 366 0.12 2.32 -21.60
CA ASN A 366 -0.59 3.60 -21.76
C ASN A 366 -1.84 3.50 -22.66
N ASN A 367 -1.98 2.42 -23.45
CA ASN A 367 -3.11 2.23 -24.37
C ASN A 367 -4.09 1.14 -23.90
N LEU A 368 -3.80 0.46 -22.80
CA LEU A 368 -4.65 -0.62 -22.30
C LEU A 368 -5.87 -0.05 -21.58
N GLY A 369 -7.06 -0.52 -21.99
CA GLY A 369 -8.29 -0.35 -21.23
C GLY A 369 -8.20 -1.07 -19.87
N ILE A 370 -9.10 -0.72 -18.95
CA ILE A 370 -9.16 -1.35 -17.62
C ILE A 370 -9.42 -2.86 -17.76
N GLU A 371 -10.21 -3.23 -18.77
CA GLU A 371 -10.56 -4.60 -19.12
C GLU A 371 -9.32 -5.39 -19.52
N ALA A 372 -8.46 -4.79 -20.36
CA ALA A 372 -7.23 -5.40 -20.83
C ALA A 372 -6.17 -5.50 -19.72
N ILE A 373 -6.13 -4.52 -18.80
CA ILE A 373 -5.30 -4.59 -17.59
C ILE A 373 -5.80 -5.72 -16.68
N ALA A 374 -7.10 -5.78 -16.42
CA ALA A 374 -7.68 -6.80 -15.55
C ALA A 374 -7.47 -8.21 -16.12
N ALA A 375 -7.67 -8.41 -17.42
CA ALA A 375 -7.46 -9.71 -18.06
C ALA A 375 -5.98 -10.07 -18.24
N GLY A 376 -5.16 -9.13 -18.74
CA GLY A 376 -3.78 -9.40 -19.14
C GLY A 376 -2.75 -9.28 -18.02
N ILE A 377 -2.97 -8.40 -17.02
CA ILE A 377 -2.01 -8.13 -15.94
C ILE A 377 -2.48 -8.76 -14.62
N MET A 378 -3.78 -8.75 -14.35
CA MET A 378 -4.34 -9.21 -13.08
C MET A 378 -4.93 -10.62 -13.13
N GLY A 379 -4.80 -11.30 -14.27
CA GLY A 379 -5.25 -12.68 -14.45
C GLY A 379 -6.77 -12.87 -14.28
N VAL A 380 -7.59 -11.81 -14.42
CA VAL A 380 -9.05 -11.91 -14.24
C VAL A 380 -9.68 -12.37 -15.55
N PRO A 381 -10.19 -13.61 -15.63
CA PRO A 381 -10.85 -14.08 -16.84
C PRO A 381 -12.18 -13.33 -17.04
N ASP A 382 -12.42 -12.94 -18.30
CA ASP A 382 -13.72 -12.52 -18.80
C ASP A 382 -14.34 -11.30 -18.06
N THR A 383 -13.74 -10.13 -18.30
CA THR A 383 -14.11 -8.85 -17.68
C THR A 383 -15.29 -8.18 -18.35
N GLU A 384 -15.76 -8.70 -19.48
CA GLU A 384 -16.80 -8.08 -20.30
C GLU A 384 -18.19 -8.18 -19.65
N THR A 385 -18.52 -9.31 -19.03
CA THR A 385 -19.89 -9.55 -18.56
C THR A 385 -19.94 -10.44 -17.32
N SER A 386 -21.00 -10.28 -16.51
CA SER A 386 -21.18 -11.13 -15.34
C SER A 386 -21.36 -12.61 -15.73
N PRO A 387 -20.94 -13.58 -14.89
CA PRO A 387 -21.18 -15.01 -15.14
C PRO A 387 -22.66 -15.33 -15.40
N ARG A 388 -23.55 -14.56 -14.76
CA ARG A 388 -24.99 -14.64 -14.98
C ARG A 388 -25.41 -14.21 -16.38
N TYR A 389 -24.82 -13.13 -16.89
CA TYR A 389 -25.08 -12.65 -18.25
C TYR A 389 -24.59 -13.65 -19.30
N MET A 390 -23.40 -14.21 -19.13
CA MET A 390 -22.91 -15.30 -20.00
C MET A 390 -23.82 -16.51 -19.99
N LYS A 391 -24.27 -16.93 -18.80
CA LYS A 391 -25.21 -18.05 -18.68
C LYS A 391 -26.51 -17.74 -19.40
N MET A 392 -27.06 -16.54 -19.20
CA MET A 392 -28.29 -16.09 -19.87
C MET A 392 -28.11 -16.01 -21.39
N LEU A 393 -26.94 -15.60 -21.88
CA LEU A 393 -26.61 -15.55 -23.30
C LEU A 393 -26.44 -16.94 -23.93
N ASN A 394 -25.82 -17.87 -23.20
CA ASN A 394 -25.68 -19.26 -23.63
C ASN A 394 -27.04 -19.98 -23.61
N ASP A 395 -27.85 -19.79 -22.58
CA ASP A 395 -29.21 -20.33 -22.49
C ASP A 395 -30.09 -19.74 -23.60
N ALA A 396 -29.95 -18.46 -23.93
CA ALA A 396 -30.62 -17.84 -25.08
C ALA A 396 -30.18 -18.45 -26.42
N ARG A 397 -28.88 -18.66 -26.62
CA ARG A 397 -28.34 -19.29 -27.84
C ARG A 397 -28.81 -20.74 -27.97
N ALA A 398 -28.80 -21.50 -26.89
CA ALA A 398 -29.30 -22.87 -26.83
C ALA A 398 -30.81 -22.91 -27.11
N TYR A 399 -31.58 -22.02 -26.48
CA TYR A 399 -33.01 -21.86 -26.74
C TYR A 399 -33.30 -21.58 -28.23
N LEU A 400 -32.59 -20.64 -28.84
CA LEU A 400 -32.79 -20.28 -30.25
C LEU A 400 -32.41 -21.44 -31.20
N ALA A 401 -31.35 -22.19 -30.89
CA ALA A 401 -30.96 -23.37 -31.65
C ALA A 401 -31.99 -24.50 -31.53
N GLU A 402 -32.46 -24.81 -30.32
CA GLU A 402 -33.53 -25.79 -30.08
C GLU A 402 -34.84 -25.37 -30.76
N LEU A 403 -35.12 -24.07 -30.81
CA LEU A 403 -36.31 -23.52 -31.46
C LEU A 403 -36.28 -23.67 -32.98
N ASP A 404 -35.08 -23.55 -33.58
CA ASP A 404 -34.86 -23.81 -35.00
C ASP A 404 -34.98 -25.30 -35.37
N GLU A 405 -34.60 -26.20 -34.46
CA GLU A 405 -34.81 -27.64 -34.64
C GLU A 405 -36.29 -28.02 -34.46
N ALA A 406 -36.95 -27.47 -33.44
CA ALA A 406 -38.37 -27.69 -33.18
C ALA A 406 -39.26 -27.23 -34.34
N ALA A 407 -38.91 -26.14 -35.03
CA ALA A 407 -39.61 -25.66 -36.21
C ALA A 407 -39.56 -26.63 -37.41
N LYS A 408 -38.60 -27.56 -37.45
CA LYS A 408 -38.41 -28.57 -38.52
C LYS A 408 -38.92 -29.96 -38.14
N ALA A 409 -39.32 -30.17 -36.89
CA ALA A 409 -39.68 -31.48 -36.35
C ALA A 409 -41.17 -31.85 -36.57
N PRO A 410 -41.52 -33.15 -36.68
CA PRO A 410 -42.90 -33.61 -36.78
C PRO A 410 -43.70 -33.34 -35.50
N LYS A 411 -45.04 -33.19 -35.64
CA LYS A 411 -45.95 -32.69 -34.59
C LYS A 411 -45.93 -33.50 -33.27
N ASP A 412 -45.52 -34.76 -33.29
CA ASP A 412 -45.51 -35.64 -32.11
C ASP A 412 -44.38 -35.33 -31.11
N ARG A 413 -43.33 -34.60 -31.51
CA ARG A 413 -42.22 -34.19 -30.61
C ARG A 413 -42.32 -32.76 -30.08
N LEU A 414 -43.33 -31.99 -30.49
CA LEU A 414 -43.51 -30.59 -30.09
C LEU A 414 -43.66 -30.42 -28.57
N ALA A 415 -44.33 -31.35 -27.88
CA ALA A 415 -44.55 -31.28 -26.44
C ALA A 415 -43.25 -31.47 -25.63
N GLU A 416 -42.27 -32.19 -26.18
CA GLU A 416 -40.97 -32.41 -25.55
C GLU A 416 -40.07 -31.18 -25.70
N TYR A 417 -40.05 -30.57 -26.89
CA TYR A 417 -39.36 -29.30 -27.12
C TYR A 417 -39.97 -28.14 -26.33
N GLU A 418 -41.31 -28.09 -26.14
CA GLU A 418 -41.94 -27.05 -25.31
C GLU A 418 -41.49 -27.10 -23.84
N ARG A 419 -41.22 -28.30 -23.30
CA ARG A 419 -40.68 -28.44 -21.93
C ARG A 419 -39.21 -28.02 -21.83
N GLN A 420 -38.40 -28.34 -22.83
CA GLN A 420 -36.98 -27.96 -22.86
C GLN A 420 -36.82 -26.45 -23.00
N LEU A 421 -37.56 -25.82 -23.90
CA LEU A 421 -37.61 -24.37 -24.08
C LEU A 421 -38.07 -23.65 -22.79
N ALA A 422 -39.05 -24.20 -22.08
CA ALA A 422 -39.49 -23.64 -20.79
C ALA A 422 -38.41 -23.77 -19.69
N ALA A 423 -37.60 -24.82 -19.73
CA ALA A 423 -36.52 -25.05 -18.77
C ALA A 423 -35.38 -24.03 -18.91
N HIS A 424 -35.11 -23.53 -20.13
CA HIS A 424 -34.13 -22.46 -20.37
C HIS A 424 -34.59 -21.07 -19.89
N ILE A 425 -35.90 -20.82 -19.85
CA ILE A 425 -36.49 -19.54 -19.40
C ILE A 425 -36.72 -19.49 -17.88
N ALA A 426 -37.03 -20.63 -17.26
CA ALA A 426 -37.35 -20.76 -15.84
C ALA A 426 -36.33 -20.15 -14.85
N PRO A 427 -35.00 -20.14 -15.11
CA PRO A 427 -34.01 -19.57 -14.19
C PRO A 427 -33.99 -18.03 -14.12
N TYR A 428 -34.70 -17.32 -15.01
CA TYR A 428 -34.62 -15.86 -15.16
C TYR A 428 -35.98 -15.13 -15.02
N PRO A 429 -36.76 -15.36 -13.93
CA PRO A 429 -38.07 -14.74 -13.74
C PRO A 429 -38.01 -13.22 -13.46
N ASP A 430 -36.85 -12.72 -13.06
CA ASP A 430 -36.58 -11.33 -12.71
C ASP A 430 -36.22 -10.45 -13.93
N ASN A 431 -36.10 -11.03 -15.14
CA ASN A 431 -35.83 -10.30 -16.36
C ASN A 431 -37.01 -10.44 -17.37
N PRO A 432 -38.11 -9.69 -17.18
CA PRO A 432 -39.31 -9.81 -18.01
C PRO A 432 -39.06 -9.42 -19.48
N ALA A 433 -38.10 -8.53 -19.76
CA ALA A 433 -37.74 -8.15 -21.12
C ALA A 433 -37.08 -9.32 -21.88
N PHE A 434 -36.18 -10.06 -21.22
CA PHE A 434 -35.55 -11.25 -21.79
C PHE A 434 -36.56 -12.35 -22.11
N GLN A 435 -37.49 -12.62 -21.19
CA GLN A 435 -38.57 -13.59 -21.42
C GLN A 435 -39.48 -13.17 -22.58
N ALA A 436 -39.90 -11.91 -22.63
CA ALA A 436 -40.77 -11.39 -23.68
C ALA A 436 -40.14 -11.51 -25.08
N VAL A 437 -38.82 -11.29 -25.21
CA VAL A 437 -38.12 -11.43 -26.49
C VAL A 437 -38.08 -12.89 -26.94
N LEU A 438 -37.70 -13.81 -26.06
CA LEU A 438 -37.66 -15.24 -26.39
C LEU A 438 -39.06 -15.81 -26.69
N GLU A 439 -40.08 -15.38 -25.94
CA GLU A 439 -41.48 -15.75 -26.22
C GLU A 439 -41.99 -15.15 -27.54
N ALA A 440 -41.59 -13.93 -27.89
CA ALA A 440 -41.94 -13.31 -29.17
C ALA A 440 -41.31 -14.05 -30.36
N GLU A 441 -40.04 -14.44 -30.27
CA GLU A 441 -39.39 -15.28 -31.28
C GLU A 441 -40.01 -16.67 -31.37
N LYS A 442 -40.39 -17.26 -30.23
CA LYS A 442 -41.15 -18.51 -30.19
C LYS A 442 -42.47 -18.42 -30.94
N LYS A 443 -43.26 -17.37 -30.68
CA LYS A 443 -44.54 -17.13 -31.39
C LYS A 443 -44.31 -16.92 -32.89
N TYR A 444 -43.28 -16.16 -33.26
CA TYR A 444 -42.95 -15.88 -34.66
C TYR A 444 -42.60 -17.14 -35.46
N LYS A 445 -41.74 -18.02 -34.93
CA LYS A 445 -41.30 -19.22 -35.68
C LYS A 445 -42.25 -20.42 -35.59
N LEU A 446 -43.00 -20.59 -34.50
CA LEU A 446 -43.95 -21.70 -34.32
C LEU A 446 -45.39 -21.36 -34.73
N GLY A 447 -45.66 -20.11 -35.12
CA GLY A 447 -46.92 -19.70 -35.76
C GLY A 447 -48.17 -19.85 -34.90
N LYS A 448 -48.08 -19.50 -33.61
CA LYS A 448 -49.24 -19.38 -32.70
C LYS A 448 -49.46 -17.94 -32.27
#